data_AF-A0A8T4HX51-F1
#
_entry.id   AF-A0A8T4HX51-F1
#
_cell.length_a   1.000
_cell.length_b   1.000
_cell.length_c   1.000
_cell.angle_alpha   90.00
_cell.angle_beta   90.00
_cell.angle_gamma   90.00
#
_symmetry.space_group_name_H-M   'P 1'
#
loop_
_entity.id
_entity.type
_entity.pdbx_description
1 polymer ?
#
loop_
_entity_poly.entity_id
_entity_poly.type
_entity_poly.pdbx_seq_one_letter_code
_entity_poly.pdbx_strand_id
1 'polypeptide(L)'
;TAQVCRRAADRTVAAWARRNASDLRQLAGQITALPDLPAEPRAVLASALADDDAARLVAPLIGAQQHLSGSHPELAERVDTLACHTGRLRRGAGETRGADA
;
A
#
# COMPACT_ATOMS: atom_id res chain seq x y z
N THR A 1 -24.20 2.70 -11.31
CA THR A 1 -23.57 3.17 -10.05
C THR A 1 -22.14 2.64 -9.87
N ALA A 2 -21.27 2.78 -10.87
CA ALA A 2 -19.86 2.35 -10.76
C ALA A 2 -19.01 3.23 -9.80
N GLN A 3 -19.37 4.51 -9.66
CA GLN A 3 -18.61 5.47 -8.86
C GLN A 3 -18.77 5.27 -7.35
N VAL A 4 -19.93 4.78 -6.90
CA VAL A 4 -20.21 4.52 -5.46
C VAL A 4 -19.46 3.28 -4.97
N CYS A 5 -19.33 2.24 -5.80
CA CYS A 5 -18.52 1.05 -5.47
C CYS A 5 -17.04 1.41 -5.30
N ARG A 6 -16.49 2.26 -6.19
CA ARG A 6 -15.11 2.74 -6.08
C ARG A 6 -14.90 3.55 -4.80
N ARG A 7 -15.83 4.43 -4.44
CA ARG A 7 -15.76 5.22 -3.19
C ARG A 7 -15.84 4.36 -1.93
N ALA A 8 -16.64 3.29 -1.91
CA ALA A 8 -16.73 2.38 -0.78
C ALA A 8 -15.43 1.59 -0.58
N ALA A 9 -14.86 1.04 -1.67
CA ALA A 9 -13.58 0.33 -1.63
C ALA A 9 -12.43 1.24 -1.17
N ASP A 10 -12.43 2.51 -1.61
CA ASP A 10 -11.42 3.50 -1.20
C ASP A 10 -11.47 3.78 0.31
N ARG A 11 -12.67 3.92 0.89
CA ARG A 11 -12.83 4.09 2.34
C ARG A 11 -12.37 2.87 3.14
N THR A 12 -12.64 1.65 2.67
CA THR A 12 -12.18 0.43 3.33
C THR A 12 -10.65 0.36 3.35
N VAL A 13 -10.01 0.72 2.23
CA VAL A 13 -8.55 0.80 2.14
C VAL A 13 -8.00 1.90 3.05
N ALA A 14 -8.61 3.08 3.07
CA ALA A 14 -8.19 4.18 3.93
C ALA A 14 -8.31 3.83 5.42
N ALA A 15 -9.41 3.19 5.83
CA ALA A 15 -9.62 2.74 7.20
C ALA A 15 -8.59 1.69 7.62
N TRP A 16 -8.31 0.72 6.75
CA TRP A 16 -7.27 -0.28 6.99
C TRP A 16 -5.87 0.35 7.04
N ALA A 17 -5.53 1.24 6.10
CA ALA A 17 -4.24 1.90 6.06
C ALA A 17 -4.01 2.75 7.31
N ARG A 18 -5.05 3.44 7.80
CA ARG A 18 -5.00 4.19 9.05
C ARG A 18 -4.77 3.29 10.26
N ARG A 19 -5.37 2.10 10.29
CA ARG A 19 -5.15 1.11 11.35
C ARG A 19 -3.75 0.46 11.30
N ASN A 20 -3.15 0.37 10.11
CA ASN A 20 -1.83 -0.20 9.88
C ASN A 20 -0.73 0.86 9.66
N ALA A 21 -1.03 2.12 9.99
CA ALA A 21 -0.19 3.25 9.60
C ALA A 21 1.23 3.17 10.19
N SER A 22 1.37 2.67 11.41
CA SER A 22 2.69 2.48 12.04
C SER A 22 3.52 1.41 11.33
N ASP A 23 2.92 0.28 10.95
CA ASP A 23 3.62 -0.79 10.23
C ASP A 23 4.02 -0.33 8.82
N LEU A 24 3.10 0.37 8.12
CA LEU A 24 3.37 1.01 6.83
C LEU A 24 4.53 2.01 6.89
N ARG A 25 4.55 2.89 7.89
CA ARG A 25 5.62 3.89 8.08
C ARG A 25 6.94 3.24 8.47
N GLN A 26 6.90 2.20 9.30
CA GLN A 26 8.10 1.43 9.65
C GLN A 26 8.71 0.77 8.41
N LEU A 27 7.87 0.14 7.57
CA LEU A 27 8.32 -0.52 6.34
C LEU A 27 8.90 0.49 5.34
N ALA A 28 8.22 1.63 5.15
CA ALA A 28 8.71 2.71 4.31
C ALA A 28 10.04 3.28 4.82
N GLY A 29 10.19 3.47 6.13
CA GLY A 29 11.44 3.88 6.77
C GLY A 29 12.59 2.90 6.48
N GLN A 30 12.36 1.61 6.68
CA GLN A 30 13.33 0.55 6.37
C GLN A 30 13.75 0.59 4.90
N ILE A 31 12.80 0.70 3.96
CA ILE A 31 13.07 0.75 2.52
C ILE A 31 13.85 2.02 2.14
N THR A 32 13.52 3.18 2.72
CA THR A 32 14.26 4.44 2.46
C THR A 32 15.66 4.45 3.06
N ALA A 33 15.93 3.63 4.07
CA ALA A 33 17.26 3.46 4.64
C ALA A 33 18.17 2.56 3.77
N LEU A 34 17.60 1.83 2.80
CA LEU A 34 18.38 1.01 1.89
C LEU A 34 19.18 1.90 0.90
N PRO A 35 20.49 1.66 0.75
CA PRO A 35 21.33 2.41 -0.19
C PRO A 35 21.14 1.97 -1.64
N ASP A 36 20.52 0.81 -1.86
CA ASP A 36 20.33 0.18 -3.17
C ASP A 36 19.10 0.71 -3.93
N LEU A 37 18.27 1.55 -3.29
CA LEU A 37 17.04 2.06 -3.89
C LEU A 37 17.32 3.23 -4.84
N PRO A 38 16.76 3.23 -6.07
CA PRO A 38 16.93 4.37 -6.98
C PRO A 38 16.33 5.66 -6.41
N ALA A 39 16.88 6.81 -6.81
CA ALA A 39 16.54 8.13 -6.28
C ALA A 39 15.06 8.51 -6.50
N GLU A 40 14.46 8.10 -7.62
CA GLU A 40 13.05 8.31 -7.96
C GLU A 40 12.10 7.68 -6.92
N PRO A 41 12.06 6.34 -6.74
CA PRO A 41 11.18 5.73 -5.74
C PRO A 41 11.51 6.16 -4.30
N ARG A 42 12.77 6.48 -4.01
CA ARG A 42 13.17 7.04 -2.72
C ARG A 42 12.52 8.41 -2.45
N ALA A 43 12.52 9.31 -3.44
CA ALA A 43 11.90 10.63 -3.32
C ALA A 43 10.37 10.54 -3.18
N VAL A 44 9.73 9.63 -3.91
CA VAL A 44 8.28 9.40 -3.80
C VAL A 44 7.93 8.82 -2.42
N LEU A 45 8.70 7.86 -1.91
CA LEU A 45 8.52 7.31 -0.56
C LEU A 45 8.73 8.38 0.52
N ALA A 46 9.77 9.19 0.41
CA ALA A 46 10.04 10.27 1.35
C ALA A 46 8.92 11.32 1.36
N SER A 47 8.38 11.66 0.18
CA SER A 47 7.25 12.59 0.06
C SER A 47 5.96 12.00 0.64
N ALA A 48 5.71 10.71 0.42
CA ALA A 48 4.54 10.02 0.98
C ALA A 48 4.66 9.81 2.50
N LEU A 49 5.87 9.67 3.04
CA LEU A 49 6.12 9.64 4.49
C LEU A 49 5.85 10.98 5.18
N ALA A 50 6.05 12.09 4.47
CA ALA A 50 5.69 13.42 4.94
C ALA A 50 4.18 13.70 4.89
N ASP A 51 3.41 12.85 4.20
CA ASP A 51 1.95 12.95 4.11
C ASP A 51 1.27 12.23 5.31
N ASP A 52 0.16 12.77 5.78
CA ASP A 52 -0.58 12.21 6.92
C ASP A 52 -1.37 10.94 6.51
N ASP A 53 -1.72 10.83 5.23
CA ASP A 53 -2.53 9.75 4.69
C ASP A 53 -1.71 8.48 4.44
N ALA A 54 -1.82 7.52 5.37
CA ALA A 54 -1.18 6.21 5.27
C ALA A 54 -1.59 5.43 4.01
N ALA A 55 -2.77 5.71 3.44
CA ALA A 55 -3.22 5.10 2.19
C ALA A 55 -2.33 5.50 0.99
N ARG A 56 -1.70 6.68 1.04
CA ARG A 56 -0.78 7.16 0.00
C ARG A 56 0.57 6.45 0.02
N LEU A 57 0.95 5.82 1.13
CA LEU A 57 2.17 5.01 1.23
C LEU A 57 2.08 3.69 0.44
N VAL A 58 0.88 3.16 0.23
CA VAL A 58 0.69 1.84 -0.41
C VAL A 58 1.17 1.82 -1.86
N ALA A 59 0.85 2.84 -2.65
CA ALA A 59 1.27 2.92 -4.05
C ALA A 59 2.79 2.97 -4.25
N PRO A 60 3.55 3.86 -3.56
CA PRO A 60 5.01 3.90 -3.69
C PRO A 60 5.70 2.67 -3.09
N LEU A 61 5.14 2.05 -2.04
CA LEU A 61 5.65 0.78 -1.53
C LEU A 61 5.58 -0.33 -2.60
N ILE A 62 4.44 -0.47 -3.27
CA ILE A 62 4.26 -1.44 -4.37
C ILE A 62 5.20 -1.13 -5.53
N GLY A 63 5.38 0.14 -5.89
CA GLY A 63 6.34 0.54 -6.91
C GLY A 63 7.78 0.18 -6.56
N ALA A 64 8.17 0.33 -5.29
CA ALA A 64 9.49 -0.05 -4.80
C ALA A 64 9.72 -1.57 -4.73
N GLN A 65 8.67 -2.38 -4.57
CA GLN A 65 8.75 -3.85 -4.46
C GLN A 65 9.47 -4.50 -5.65
N GLN A 66 9.27 -3.96 -6.85
CA GLN A 66 9.91 -4.43 -8.08
C GLN A 66 11.44 -4.29 -8.01
N HIS A 67 11.93 -3.24 -7.37
CA HIS A 67 13.36 -3.01 -7.14
C HIS A 67 13.90 -3.84 -5.98
N LEU A 68 13.08 -4.11 -4.96
CA LEU A 68 13.47 -4.91 -3.80
C LEU A 68 13.56 -6.40 -4.11
N SER A 69 12.82 -6.91 -5.09
CA SER A 69 12.81 -8.34 -5.43
C SER A 69 14.19 -8.88 -5.84
N GLY A 70 15.08 -8.02 -6.35
CA GLY A 70 16.44 -8.40 -6.74
C GLY A 70 17.44 -8.46 -5.57
N SER A 71 17.40 -7.47 -4.67
CA SER A 71 18.43 -7.30 -3.62
C SER A 71 17.93 -7.68 -2.21
N HIS A 72 16.62 -7.64 -1.98
CA HIS A 72 15.98 -7.82 -0.67
C HIS A 72 14.64 -8.58 -0.78
N PRO A 73 14.67 -9.88 -1.12
CA PRO A 73 13.47 -10.67 -1.36
C PRO A 73 12.53 -10.72 -0.14
N GLU A 74 13.07 -10.72 1.08
CA GLU A 74 12.29 -10.77 2.32
C GLU A 74 11.42 -9.53 2.52
N LEU A 75 11.94 -8.34 2.16
CA LEU A 75 11.19 -7.10 2.18
C LEU A 75 10.17 -7.05 1.04
N ALA A 76 10.55 -7.58 -0.12
CA ALA A 76 9.66 -7.65 -1.28
C ALA A 76 8.43 -8.54 -1.01
N GLU A 77 8.60 -9.69 -0.35
CA GLU A 77 7.49 -10.57 0.06
C GLU A 77 6.57 -9.93 1.08
N ARG A 78 7.14 -9.15 2.02
CA ARG A 78 6.35 -8.43 3.02
C ARG A 78 5.51 -7.33 2.39
N VAL A 79 6.07 -6.58 1.44
CA VAL A 79 5.31 -5.60 0.64
C VAL A 79 4.24 -6.30 -0.20
N ASP A 80 4.56 -7.43 -0.85
CA ASP A 80 3.60 -8.19 -1.66
C ASP A 80 2.42 -8.69 -0.83
N THR A 81 2.67 -9.28 0.33
CA THR A 81 1.62 -9.76 1.25
C THR A 81 0.65 -8.64 1.61
N LEU A 82 1.20 -7.45 1.85
CA LEU A 82 0.46 -6.25 2.21
C LEU A 82 -0.33 -5.71 1.00
N ALA A 83 0.26 -5.72 -0.19
CA ALA A 83 -0.40 -5.37 -1.45
C ALA A 83 -1.57 -6.34 -1.76
N CYS A 84 -1.34 -7.64 -1.61
CA CYS A 84 -2.35 -8.69 -1.75
C CYS A 84 -3.49 -8.50 -0.75
N HIS A 85 -3.19 -8.18 0.51
CA HIS A 85 -4.22 -7.89 1.52
C HIS A 85 -5.06 -6.66 1.14
N THR A 86 -4.42 -5.59 0.70
CA THR A 86 -5.09 -4.36 0.25
C THR A 86 -5.97 -4.61 -0.98
N GLY A 87 -5.50 -5.45 -1.91
CA GLY A 87 -6.27 -5.90 -3.08
C GLY A 87 -7.49 -6.74 -2.69
N ARG A 88 -7.37 -7.62 -1.69
CA ARG A 88 -8.51 -8.37 -1.13
C ARG A 88 -9.53 -7.45 -0.48
N LEU A 89 -9.10 -6.44 0.27
CA LEU A 89 -10.01 -5.45 0.88
C LEU A 89 -10.82 -4.66 -0.16
N ARG A 90 -10.20 -4.30 -1.29
CA ARG A 90 -10.91 -3.65 -2.41
C ARG A 90 -11.95 -4.56 -3.04
N ARG A 91 -11.65 -5.86 -3.19
CA ARG A 91 -12.57 -6.85 -3.77
C ARG A 91 -13.75 -7.13 -2.82
N GLY A 92 -13.48 -7.40 -1.54
CA GLY A 92 -14.52 -7.67 -0.54
C GLY A 92 -15.50 -6.52 -0.31
N ALA A 93 -15.05 -5.27 -0.46
CA ALA A 93 -15.92 -4.08 -0.41
C ALA A 93 -16.86 -3.95 -1.63
N GLY A 94 -16.55 -4.63 -2.74
CA GLY A 94 -17.42 -4.75 -3.90
C GLY A 94 -18.47 -5.86 -3.74
N GLU A 95 -18.11 -6.94 -3.03
CA GLU A 95 -18.93 -8.15 -2.86
C GLU A 95 -20.09 -7.98 -1.87
N THR A 96 -19.98 -7.06 -0.91
CA THR A 96 -21.04 -6.78 0.09
C THR A 96 -22.35 -6.23 -0.52
N ARG A 97 -22.40 -6.02 -1.84
CA ARG A 97 -23.60 -5.56 -2.58
C ARG A 97 -24.18 -6.63 -3.52
N GLY A 98 -23.54 -7.79 -3.67
CA GLY A 98 -23.99 -8.86 -4.59
C GLY A 98 -24.80 -9.97 -3.92
N ALA A 99 -24.86 -10.01 -2.59
CA ALA A 99 -25.49 -11.10 -1.83
C ALA A 99 -26.91 -10.79 -1.33
N ASP A 100 -27.50 -9.67 -1.76
CA ASP A 100 -28.88 -9.29 -1.48
C ASP A 100 -29.53 -8.91 -2.83
N ALA A 101 -29.93 -9.92 -3.60
CA ALA A 101 -30.71 -9.81 -4.83
C ALA A 101 -31.50 -11.10 -5.07
#